data_AF-A0A7I4YHC5-F1
#
_entry.id   AF-A0A7I4YHC5-F1
#
_cell.length_a   1.000
_cell.length_b   1.000
_cell.length_c   1.000
_cell.angle_alpha   90.00
_cell.angle_beta   90.00
_cell.angle_gamma   90.00
#
_symmetry.space_group_name_H-M   'P 1'
#
loop_
_entity.id
_entity.type
_entity.pdbx_description
1 polymer ?
#
loop_
_entity_poly.entity_id
_entity_poly.type
_entity_poly.pdbx_seq_one_letter_code
_entity_poly.pdbx_strand_id
1 'polypeptide(L)'
;MKSYSSLYIIITLFTNAASIIIIENDVIREKEGYQIMYNNRTYYFDDHPPLRKEQQLCTIKGDLFFKKIGNVNGTEAKNDDNVMRKQLVLRYPNGSYPKIISWTCHIYVEECCDKTCCPKDIIFGISVAEIMYVPIAQVFYFLIFILGSLLLAYICCCTFIFLLCLFCCKIKETCSGKSDEEYEIEEKEVDEEDMPNYQKYDRKDQLQPLQSENRV
;
A
#
# COMPACT_ATOMS: atom_id res chain seq x y z
N MET A 1 19.72 39.07 28.91
CA MET A 1 20.37 38.35 27.81
C MET A 1 20.98 37.04 28.34
N LYS A 2 20.29 35.92 28.12
CA LYS A 2 20.83 34.59 27.80
C LYS A 2 19.63 33.73 27.39
N SER A 3 19.74 33.16 26.20
CA SER A 3 18.66 32.60 25.41
C SER A 3 18.12 31.31 26.03
N TYR A 4 16.79 31.20 26.12
CA TYR A 4 16.08 29.94 26.29
C TYR A 4 16.00 29.27 24.91
N SER A 5 16.61 28.09 24.76
CA SER A 5 16.21 27.16 23.71
C SER A 5 16.63 25.75 24.08
N SER A 6 15.66 24.83 23.97
CA SER A 6 15.85 23.38 23.83
C SER A 6 16.21 22.62 25.10
N LEU A 7 15.20 22.04 25.78
CA LEU A 7 14.87 20.62 25.63
C LEU A 7 13.75 20.24 26.63
N TYR A 8 12.52 20.19 26.14
CA TYR A 8 11.45 19.39 26.73
C TYR A 8 10.87 18.61 25.56
N ILE A 9 11.21 17.32 25.44
CA ILE A 9 10.29 16.29 24.96
C ILE A 9 10.65 15.03 25.76
N ILE A 10 9.65 14.63 26.53
CA ILE A 10 9.52 13.43 27.32
C ILE A 10 9.67 12.25 26.37
N ILE A 11 10.76 11.48 26.48
CA ILE A 11 10.81 10.13 25.91
C ILE A 11 10.39 9.18 27.01
N THR A 12 9.18 8.69 26.82
CA THR A 12 8.44 7.72 27.59
C THR A 12 9.30 6.50 27.90
N LEU A 13 9.50 6.27 29.20
CA LEU A 13 9.89 4.99 29.78
C LEU A 13 8.81 3.95 29.42
N PHE A 14 9.02 3.21 28.34
CA PHE A 14 8.35 1.93 28.11
C PHE A 14 9.40 0.91 27.67
N THR A 15 9.74 0.02 28.62
CA THR A 15 9.91 -1.42 28.41
C THR A 15 10.33 -1.83 27.00
N ASN A 16 11.63 -1.86 26.76
CA ASN A 16 12.29 -2.99 26.12
C ASN A 16 13.77 -2.89 26.51
N ALA A 17 14.26 -3.95 27.14
CA ALA A 17 15.68 -4.12 27.42
C ALA A 17 16.43 -4.07 26.08
N ALA A 18 16.97 -2.90 25.75
CA ALA A 18 17.93 -2.75 24.69
C ALA A 18 19.23 -3.37 25.20
N SER A 19 19.47 -4.62 24.81
CA SER A 19 20.82 -5.17 24.84
C SER A 19 21.71 -4.24 24.03
N ILE A 20 22.58 -3.50 24.72
CA ILE A 20 23.70 -2.80 24.10
C ILE A 20 24.64 -3.91 23.63
N ILE A 21 24.56 -4.25 22.35
CA ILE A 21 25.56 -5.12 21.71
C ILE A 21 26.74 -4.23 21.39
N ILE A 22 27.78 -4.32 22.21
CA ILE A 22 29.11 -3.82 21.85
C ILE A 22 29.61 -4.73 20.73
N ILE A 23 29.69 -4.21 19.50
CA ILE A 23 30.31 -4.91 18.38
C ILE A 23 31.82 -4.79 18.55
N GLU A 24 32.36 -5.54 19.51
CA GLU A 24 33.72 -6.03 19.43
C GLU A 24 33.66 -7.28 18.55
N ASN A 25 34.59 -7.44 17.61
CA ASN A 25 34.58 -8.49 16.57
C ASN A 25 34.81 -9.90 17.13
N ASP A 26 34.00 -10.30 18.11
CA ASP A 26 34.05 -11.60 18.76
C ASP A 26 33.26 -12.59 17.92
N VAL A 27 33.97 -13.64 17.49
CA VAL A 27 33.35 -14.89 17.05
C VAL A 27 32.60 -15.44 18.26
N ILE A 28 31.29 -15.15 18.34
CA ILE A 28 30.42 -15.64 19.41
C ILE A 28 30.36 -17.16 19.28
N ARG A 29 31.09 -17.85 20.17
CA ARG A 29 31.05 -19.31 20.28
C ARG A 29 29.81 -19.70 21.08
N GLU A 30 28.64 -19.55 20.46
CA GLU A 30 27.39 -20.12 20.99
C GLU A 30 27.43 -21.65 20.86
N LYS A 31 26.70 -22.34 21.74
CA LYS A 31 26.58 -23.81 21.75
C LYS A 31 26.00 -24.40 20.45
N GLU A 32 25.62 -23.55 19.49
CA GLU A 32 24.84 -23.87 18.29
C GLU A 32 25.66 -23.88 16.99
N GLY A 33 26.99 -23.76 17.07
CA GLY A 33 27.87 -23.87 15.91
C GLY A 33 28.70 -22.61 15.66
N TYR A 34 29.52 -22.64 14.61
CA TYR A 34 30.32 -21.47 14.20
C TYR A 34 29.50 -20.63 13.22
N GLN A 35 29.27 -19.36 13.59
CA GLN A 35 28.55 -18.40 12.75
C GLN A 35 29.40 -17.16 12.46
N ILE A 36 29.20 -16.57 11.29
CA ILE A 36 29.77 -15.27 10.93
C ILE A 36 28.73 -14.36 10.31
N MET A 37 28.85 -13.06 10.56
CA MET A 37 28.02 -12.05 9.93
C MET A 37 28.75 -11.47 8.70
N TYR A 38 28.12 -11.53 7.53
CA TYR A 38 28.64 -10.96 6.29
C TYR A 38 27.49 -10.37 5.48
N ASN A 39 27.65 -9.13 4.98
CA ASN A 39 26.60 -8.40 4.28
C ASN A 39 25.24 -8.39 5.01
N ASN A 40 25.26 -8.15 6.33
CA ASN A 40 24.08 -8.15 7.19
C ASN A 40 23.31 -9.49 7.21
N ARG A 41 24.01 -10.60 6.98
CA ARG A 41 23.46 -11.97 7.05
C ARG A 41 24.35 -12.87 7.86
N THR A 42 23.72 -13.81 8.56
CA THR A 42 24.41 -14.86 9.32
C THR A 42 24.67 -16.06 8.42
N TYR A 43 25.93 -16.49 8.38
CA TYR A 43 26.38 -17.71 7.74
C TYR A 43 26.74 -18.72 8.82
N TYR A 44 26.32 -19.97 8.63
CA TYR A 44 26.53 -21.08 9.55
C TYR A 44 27.45 -22.12 8.92
N PHE A 45 28.33 -22.69 9.72
CA PHE A 45 29.30 -23.68 9.28
C PHE A 45 28.86 -25.08 9.66
N ASP A 46 28.78 -25.94 8.64
CA ASP A 46 28.37 -27.35 8.65
C ASP A 46 26.92 -27.60 9.10
N ASP A 47 26.48 -27.01 10.21
CA ASP A 47 25.15 -27.17 10.79
C ASP A 47 24.36 -25.86 10.74
N HIS A 48 23.14 -25.90 10.19
CA HIS A 48 22.23 -24.76 10.15
C HIS A 48 21.07 -24.99 11.14
N PRO A 49 20.61 -23.97 11.87
CA PRO A 49 19.43 -24.10 12.72
C PRO A 49 18.15 -24.42 11.90
N PRO A 50 17.06 -24.90 12.52
CA PRO A 50 15.81 -25.14 11.83
C PRO A 50 15.30 -23.89 11.07
N LEU A 51 14.88 -24.08 9.81
CA LEU A 51 14.42 -22.99 8.95
C LEU A 51 13.03 -22.48 9.37
N ARG A 52 12.82 -21.17 9.20
CA ARG A 52 11.46 -20.58 9.25
C ARG A 52 10.72 -20.87 7.95
N LYS A 53 9.38 -20.81 8.00
CA LYS A 53 8.50 -21.08 6.84
C LYS A 53 8.79 -20.20 5.61
N GLU A 54 9.33 -19.01 5.82
CA GLU A 54 9.58 -18.00 4.78
C GLU A 54 11.03 -18.03 4.28
N GLN A 55 11.85 -18.96 4.77
CA GLN A 55 13.28 -19.04 4.51
C GLN A 55 13.63 -20.30 3.72
N GLN A 56 14.50 -20.14 2.72
CA GLN A 56 15.16 -21.25 2.04
C GLN A 56 16.63 -21.30 2.47
N LEU A 57 17.14 -22.52 2.60
CA LEU A 57 18.55 -22.77 2.91
C LEU A 57 19.37 -22.75 1.63
N CYS A 58 20.32 -21.84 1.57
CA CYS A 58 21.36 -21.83 0.55
C CYS A 58 22.62 -22.46 1.15
N THR A 59 23.30 -23.28 0.35
CA THR A 59 24.54 -23.94 0.77
C THR A 59 25.61 -23.81 -0.30
N ILE A 60 26.86 -23.71 0.15
CA ILE A 60 28.04 -23.75 -0.71
C ILE A 60 29.10 -24.60 -0.01
N LYS A 61 29.94 -25.28 -0.78
CA LYS A 61 31.11 -25.96 -0.20
C LYS A 61 32.10 -24.92 0.33
N GLY A 62 32.66 -25.17 1.50
CA GLY A 62 33.55 -24.22 2.16
C GLY A 62 34.80 -23.88 1.32
N ASP A 63 35.38 -24.88 0.66
CA ASP A 63 36.52 -24.70 -0.25
C ASP A 63 36.22 -23.71 -1.40
N LEU A 64 35.03 -23.83 -2.00
CA LEU A 64 34.57 -22.93 -3.06
C LEU A 64 34.31 -21.52 -2.54
N PHE A 65 33.73 -21.39 -1.35
CA PHE A 65 33.47 -20.10 -0.72
C PHE A 65 34.77 -19.32 -0.50
N PHE A 66 35.77 -19.94 0.15
CA PHE A 66 37.04 -19.28 0.42
C PHE A 66 37.83 -18.98 -0.85
N LYS A 67 37.83 -19.89 -1.84
CA LYS A 67 38.48 -19.66 -3.13
C LYS A 67 37.90 -18.45 -3.88
N LYS A 68 36.57 -18.31 -3.84
CA LYS A 68 35.86 -17.22 -4.54
C LYS A 68 36.01 -15.86 -3.84
N ILE A 69 36.14 -15.84 -2.51
CA ILE A 69 36.44 -14.61 -1.76
C ILE A 69 37.91 -14.20 -1.94
N GLY A 70 38.84 -15.15 -2.00
CA GLY A 70 40.26 -14.88 -2.22
C GLY A 70 40.59 -14.30 -3.61
N ASN A 71 39.76 -14.59 -4.61
CA ASN A 71 39.95 -14.16 -6.01
C ASN A 71 39.38 -12.77 -6.35
N VAL A 72 39.03 -11.93 -5.35
CA VAL A 72 38.75 -10.51 -5.58
C VAL A 72 40.08 -9.81 -5.89
N ASN A 73 40.57 -10.06 -7.11
CA ASN A 73 41.74 -9.41 -7.67
C ASN A 73 41.36 -8.00 -8.10
N GLY A 74 41.77 -7.07 -7.24
CA GLY A 74 41.99 -5.66 -7.46
C GLY A 74 41.51 -5.06 -8.77
N THR A 75 40.50 -4.20 -8.65
CA THR A 75 40.57 -2.91 -9.36
C THR A 75 40.09 -1.73 -8.53
N GLU A 76 39.31 -1.88 -7.47
CA GLU A 76 38.91 -0.72 -6.64
C GLU A 76 38.45 -1.14 -5.24
N ALA A 77 39.40 -1.43 -4.34
CA ALA A 77 39.14 -1.70 -2.93
C ALA A 77 39.77 -0.59 -2.08
N LYS A 78 39.03 0.51 -1.87
CA LYS A 78 39.40 1.56 -0.92
C LYS A 78 39.16 1.03 0.51
N ASN A 79 40.26 0.77 1.22
CA ASN A 79 40.44 0.67 2.68
C ASN A 79 39.69 -0.38 3.54
N ASP A 80 38.50 -0.89 3.17
CA ASP A 80 37.74 -1.75 4.11
C ASP A 80 37.95 -3.27 3.91
N ASP A 81 38.51 -3.70 2.79
CA ASP A 81 38.68 -5.13 2.46
C ASP A 81 39.84 -5.83 3.20
N ASN A 82 40.66 -5.08 3.95
CA ASN A 82 41.83 -5.62 4.64
C ASN A 82 41.47 -6.33 5.96
N VAL A 83 40.27 -6.07 6.51
CA VAL A 83 39.75 -6.75 7.71
C VAL A 83 39.28 -8.17 7.37
N MET A 84 38.58 -8.31 6.24
CA MET A 84 38.05 -9.61 5.78
C MET A 84 39.15 -10.63 5.47
N ARG A 85 40.23 -10.26 4.78
CA ARG A 85 41.32 -11.20 4.46
C ARG A 85 42.03 -11.76 5.71
N LYS A 86 42.10 -10.99 6.80
CA LYS A 86 42.69 -11.45 8.07
C LYS A 86 41.72 -12.30 8.90
N GLN A 87 40.40 -12.05 8.79
CA GLN A 87 39.37 -12.86 9.45
C GLN A 87 39.02 -14.15 8.71
N LEU A 88 39.30 -14.27 7.41
CA LEU A 88 38.83 -15.39 6.59
C LEU A 88 39.64 -16.69 6.67
N VAL A 89 40.51 -16.85 7.67
CA VAL A 89 41.09 -18.16 7.99
C VAL A 89 40.28 -18.76 9.15
N LEU A 90 38.98 -18.94 8.92
CA LEU A 90 38.11 -19.64 9.85
C LEU A 90 38.41 -21.13 9.75
N ARG A 91 39.44 -21.54 10.48
CA ARG A 91 39.72 -22.93 10.78
C ARG A 91 39.07 -23.27 12.10
N TYR A 92 38.48 -24.45 12.16
CA TYR A 92 38.11 -25.03 13.45
C TYR A 92 39.37 -25.20 14.32
N PRO A 93 39.23 -25.31 15.66
CA PRO A 93 40.36 -25.50 16.57
C PRO A 93 41.24 -26.71 16.23
N ASN A 94 40.69 -27.71 15.55
CA ASN A 94 41.40 -28.90 15.05
C ASN A 94 42.18 -28.63 13.73
N GLY A 95 42.15 -27.40 13.21
CA GLY A 95 42.78 -27.00 11.95
C GLY A 95 42.00 -27.37 10.69
N SER A 96 40.86 -28.07 10.80
CA SER A 96 40.03 -28.41 9.64
C SER A 96 39.19 -27.22 9.19
N TYR A 97 38.77 -27.26 7.92
CA TYR A 97 37.91 -26.25 7.33
C TYR A 97 36.44 -26.67 7.40
N PRO A 98 35.50 -25.71 7.43
CA PRO A 98 34.09 -26.03 7.27
C PRO A 98 33.88 -26.69 5.90
N LYS A 99 33.12 -27.78 5.87
CA LYS A 99 32.82 -28.51 4.63
C LYS A 99 31.71 -27.80 3.88
N ILE A 100 30.72 -27.32 4.63
CA ILE A 100 29.54 -26.64 4.09
C ILE A 100 29.38 -25.31 4.81
N ILE A 101 29.08 -24.27 4.05
CA ILE A 101 28.69 -22.97 4.56
C ILE A 101 27.26 -22.74 4.09
N SER A 102 26.40 -22.35 5.01
CA SER A 102 24.98 -22.20 4.76
C SER A 102 24.45 -20.86 5.24
N TRP A 103 23.46 -20.32 4.53
CA TRP A 103 22.78 -19.07 4.87
C TRP A 103 21.32 -19.16 4.41
N THR A 104 20.48 -18.25 4.91
CA THR A 104 19.08 -18.20 4.50
C THR A 104 18.80 -17.05 3.54
N CYS A 105 18.00 -17.33 2.50
CA CYS A 105 17.35 -16.31 1.68
C CYS A 105 15.83 -16.37 1.87
N HIS A 106 15.14 -15.26 1.61
CA HIS A 106 13.68 -15.19 1.73
C HIS A 106 13.00 -15.82 0.49
N ILE A 107 12.18 -16.87 0.66
CA ILE A 107 11.64 -17.69 -0.45
C ILE A 107 10.89 -16.86 -1.50
N TYR A 108 10.17 -15.84 -1.05
CA TYR A 108 9.26 -15.05 -1.89
C TYR A 108 9.92 -13.94 -2.69
N VAL A 109 11.06 -13.42 -2.22
CA VAL A 109 11.68 -12.20 -2.79
C VAL A 109 13.13 -12.40 -3.19
N GLU A 110 13.74 -13.53 -2.79
CA GLU A 110 15.15 -13.81 -3.03
C GLU A 110 15.38 -15.21 -3.56
N GLU A 111 16.51 -15.40 -4.23
CA GLU A 111 17.03 -16.71 -4.63
C GLU A 111 18.52 -16.89 -4.25
N CYS A 112 18.95 -18.14 -4.15
CA CYS A 112 20.33 -18.49 -3.84
C CYS A 112 21.26 -18.15 -5.03
N CYS A 113 21.99 -17.06 -4.92
CA CYS A 113 22.95 -16.60 -5.92
C CYS A 113 24.38 -16.75 -5.42
N ASP A 114 25.03 -17.87 -5.75
CA ASP A 114 26.41 -18.15 -5.38
C ASP A 114 26.69 -18.08 -3.87
N LYS A 115 26.98 -16.89 -3.35
CA LYS A 115 27.34 -16.59 -1.95
C LYS A 115 26.39 -15.60 -1.27
N THR A 116 25.45 -15.04 -2.02
CA THR A 116 24.51 -14.01 -1.56
C THR A 116 23.09 -14.36 -2.02
N CYS A 117 22.11 -13.64 -1.49
CA CYS A 117 20.75 -13.69 -1.99
C CYS A 117 20.61 -12.66 -3.11
N CYS A 118 20.18 -13.06 -4.31
CA CYS A 118 19.74 -12.10 -5.32
C CYS A 118 18.27 -11.79 -5.13
N PRO A 119 17.80 -10.59 -5.52
CA PRO A 119 16.39 -10.40 -5.78
C PRO A 119 15.97 -11.43 -6.83
N LYS A 120 14.98 -12.24 -6.49
CA LYS A 120 14.34 -13.10 -7.50
C LYS A 120 13.65 -12.15 -8.46
N ASP A 121 13.86 -12.32 -9.76
CA ASP A 121 13.03 -11.63 -10.74
C ASP A 121 11.59 -12.09 -10.49
N ILE A 122 10.87 -11.31 -9.69
CA ILE A 122 9.42 -11.32 -9.65
C ILE A 122 9.03 -10.71 -10.98
N ILE A 123 9.25 -11.46 -12.07
CA ILE A 123 8.44 -11.33 -13.26
C ILE A 123 7.04 -11.30 -12.68
N PHE A 124 6.34 -10.19 -12.88
CA PHE A 124 4.95 -9.98 -12.54
C PHE A 124 4.05 -10.99 -13.30
N GLY A 125 4.41 -12.27 -13.34
CA GLY A 125 3.46 -13.35 -13.18
C GLY A 125 2.86 -13.17 -11.80
N ILE A 126 1.86 -12.29 -11.74
CA ILE A 126 0.65 -12.58 -10.99
C ILE A 126 0.35 -14.05 -11.29
N SER A 127 0.83 -14.95 -10.42
CA SER A 127 0.27 -16.28 -10.41
C SER A 127 -1.16 -16.00 -9.99
N VAL A 128 -2.08 -16.22 -10.92
CA VAL A 128 -3.52 -16.10 -10.67
C VAL A 128 -3.96 -16.97 -9.48
N ALA A 129 -3.06 -17.83 -8.98
CA ALA A 129 -3.21 -18.64 -7.78
C ALA A 129 -3.09 -17.86 -6.45
N GLU A 130 -2.28 -16.81 -6.33
CA GLU A 130 -2.14 -16.07 -5.05
C GLU A 130 -3.04 -14.84 -4.93
N ILE A 131 -3.56 -14.30 -6.04
CA ILE A 131 -4.65 -13.31 -6.01
C ILE A 131 -6.02 -14.00 -5.75
N MET A 132 -6.09 -15.33 -5.78
CA MET A 132 -7.32 -16.10 -5.57
C MET A 132 -7.71 -16.32 -4.10
N TYR A 133 -7.13 -15.58 -3.15
CA TYR A 133 -7.59 -15.56 -1.76
C TYR A 133 -7.68 -14.15 -1.18
N VAL A 134 -8.05 -13.15 -1.99
CA VAL A 134 -8.97 -12.14 -1.42
C VAL A 134 -10.22 -12.95 -1.12
N PRO A 135 -10.58 -13.17 0.17
CA PRO A 135 -11.70 -14.04 0.49
C PRO A 135 -12.87 -13.45 -0.28
N ILE A 136 -13.55 -14.29 -1.06
CA ILE A 136 -14.70 -13.91 -1.87
C ILE A 136 -15.67 -13.03 -1.05
N ALA A 137 -15.74 -13.30 0.27
CA ALA A 137 -16.36 -12.46 1.28
C ALA A 137 -15.98 -10.97 1.23
N GLN A 138 -14.70 -10.60 1.15
CA GLN A 138 -14.24 -9.21 1.12
C GLN A 138 -14.67 -8.46 -0.15
N VAL A 139 -14.68 -9.13 -1.30
CA VAL A 139 -15.25 -8.55 -2.54
C VAL A 139 -16.77 -8.36 -2.39
N PHE A 140 -17.47 -9.34 -1.83
CA PHE A 140 -18.90 -9.23 -1.54
C PHE A 140 -19.21 -8.10 -0.54
N TYR A 141 -18.44 -7.95 0.53
CA TYR A 141 -18.61 -6.87 1.49
C TYR A 141 -18.37 -5.50 0.84
N PHE A 142 -17.37 -5.40 -0.04
CA PHE A 142 -17.10 -4.16 -0.77
C PHE A 142 -18.26 -3.79 -1.71
N LEU A 143 -18.82 -4.77 -2.42
CA LEU A 143 -19.95 -4.56 -3.31
C LEU A 143 -21.23 -4.18 -2.55
N ILE A 144 -21.51 -4.85 -1.43
CA ILE A 144 -22.62 -4.51 -0.52
C ILE A 144 -22.43 -3.11 0.07
N PHE A 145 -21.21 -2.73 0.43
CA PHE A 145 -20.91 -1.39 0.96
C PHE A 145 -21.17 -0.29 -0.07
N ILE A 146 -20.79 -0.51 -1.34
CA ILE A 146 -21.09 0.44 -2.43
C ILE A 146 -22.60 0.55 -2.66
N LEU A 147 -23.31 -0.56 -2.77
CA LEU A 147 -24.77 -0.57 -2.96
C LEU A 147 -25.50 0.09 -1.78
N GLY A 148 -25.07 -0.20 -0.56
CA GLY A 148 -25.61 0.40 0.66
C GLY A 148 -25.40 1.91 0.70
N SER A 149 -24.21 2.38 0.31
CA SER A 149 -23.87 3.81 0.27
C SER A 149 -24.69 4.56 -0.79
N LEU A 150 -24.90 3.96 -1.96
CA LEU A 150 -25.75 4.54 -3.02
C LEU A 150 -27.22 4.62 -2.60
N LEU A 151 -27.74 3.57 -1.94
CA LEU A 151 -29.11 3.56 -1.42
C LEU A 151 -29.31 4.63 -0.33
N LEU A 152 -28.33 4.76 0.58
CA LEU A 152 -28.38 5.77 1.64
C LEU A 152 -28.34 7.19 1.04
N ALA A 153 -27.46 7.44 0.08
CA ALA A 153 -27.39 8.73 -0.61
C ALA A 153 -28.72 9.06 -1.32
N TYR A 154 -29.36 8.09 -1.95
CA TYR A 154 -30.68 8.26 -2.56
C TYR A 154 -31.75 8.66 -1.54
N ILE A 155 -31.83 7.98 -0.40
CA ILE A 155 -32.80 8.30 0.67
C ILE A 155 -32.53 9.70 1.25
N CYS A 156 -31.27 10.08 1.45
CA CYS A 156 -30.89 11.43 1.87
C CYS A 156 -31.32 12.49 0.85
N CYS A 157 -31.14 12.25 -0.45
CA CYS A 157 -31.60 13.17 -1.49
C CYS A 157 -33.14 13.31 -1.50
N CYS A 158 -33.88 12.20 -1.41
CA CYS A 158 -35.35 12.23 -1.40
C CYS A 158 -35.90 12.97 -0.17
N THR A 159 -35.33 12.71 1.00
CA THR A 159 -35.74 13.41 2.24
C THR A 159 -35.42 14.90 2.18
N PHE A 160 -34.26 15.28 1.63
CA PHE A 160 -33.90 16.68 1.44
C PHE A 160 -34.87 17.41 0.49
N ILE A 161 -35.22 16.80 -0.65
CA ILE A 161 -36.20 17.36 -1.60
C ILE A 161 -37.57 17.50 -0.93
N PHE A 162 -38.02 16.49 -0.19
CA PHE A 162 -39.30 16.54 0.52
C PHE A 162 -39.34 17.67 1.56
N LEU A 163 -38.27 17.87 2.33
CA LEU A 163 -38.15 18.97 3.29
C LEU A 163 -38.16 20.33 2.60
N LEU A 164 -37.48 20.48 1.46
CA LEU A 164 -37.54 21.71 0.66
C LEU A 164 -38.96 21.99 0.16
N CYS A 165 -39.69 20.97 -0.32
CA CYS A 165 -41.09 21.12 -0.73
C CYS A 165 -41.97 21.58 0.44
N LEU A 166 -41.84 20.97 1.62
CA LEU A 166 -42.59 21.40 2.81
C LEU A 166 -42.26 22.83 3.23
N PHE A 167 -40.99 23.21 3.12
CA PHE A 167 -40.54 24.57 3.42
C PHE A 167 -41.12 25.59 2.43
N CYS A 168 -41.11 25.28 1.13
CA CYS A 168 -41.76 26.09 0.09
C CYS A 168 -43.27 26.22 0.32
N CYS A 169 -43.96 25.14 0.70
CA CYS A 169 -45.39 25.18 1.03
C CYS A 169 -45.67 26.08 2.23
N LYS A 170 -44.88 25.98 3.31
CA LYS A 170 -45.02 26.86 4.49
C LYS A 170 -44.77 28.33 4.16
N ILE A 171 -43.77 28.64 3.33
CA ILE A 171 -43.52 30.03 2.91
C ILE A 171 -44.72 30.54 2.10
N LYS A 172 -45.29 29.73 1.19
CA LYS A 172 -46.43 30.15 0.38
C LYS A 172 -47.66 30.51 1.23
N GLU A 173 -47.95 29.75 2.29
CA GLU A 173 -49.03 30.12 3.22
C GLU A 173 -48.74 31.41 3.99
N THR A 174 -47.46 31.68 4.29
CA THR A 174 -47.06 32.91 4.99
C THR A 174 -47.08 34.14 4.06
N CYS A 175 -46.89 33.94 2.75
CA CYS A 175 -46.91 35.01 1.74
C CYS A 175 -48.28 35.20 1.05
N SER A 176 -49.18 34.23 1.11
CA SER A 176 -50.53 34.31 0.51
C SER A 176 -51.58 34.89 1.47
N GLY A 177 -51.15 35.64 2.49
CA GLY A 177 -52.02 36.42 3.37
C GLY A 177 -51.90 37.90 3.03
N LYS A 178 -52.99 38.45 2.48
CA LYS A 178 -53.24 39.86 2.11
C LYS A 178 -52.81 40.30 0.71
N SER A 179 -53.68 40.01 -0.25
CA SER A 179 -54.11 41.04 -1.19
C SER A 179 -55.63 40.95 -1.31
N ASP A 180 -56.33 41.33 -0.22
CA ASP A 180 -57.72 41.77 -0.31
C ASP A 180 -57.69 43.18 -0.94
N GLU A 181 -57.35 43.25 -2.23
CA GLU A 181 -57.82 44.35 -3.07
C GLU A 181 -59.08 43.85 -3.74
N GLU A 182 -60.19 44.16 -3.07
CA GLU A 182 -61.54 44.20 -3.58
C GLU A 182 -61.56 45.08 -4.84
N TYR A 183 -61.30 44.47 -5.99
CA TYR A 183 -61.63 45.05 -7.28
C TYR A 183 -63.10 44.73 -7.56
N GLU A 184 -63.96 45.74 -7.36
CA GLU A 184 -65.29 45.79 -7.97
C GLU A 184 -65.12 45.63 -9.48
N ILE A 185 -65.51 44.45 -9.97
CA ILE A 185 -65.67 44.21 -11.40
C ILE A 185 -67.03 44.82 -11.78
N GLU A 186 -67.00 46.04 -12.33
CA GLU A 186 -68.12 46.52 -13.13
C GLU A 186 -68.29 45.56 -14.32
N GLU A 187 -69.42 44.84 -14.33
CA GLU A 187 -69.91 44.12 -15.51
C GLU A 187 -70.07 45.11 -16.66
N LYS A 188 -69.12 45.10 -17.58
CA LYS A 188 -69.30 45.69 -18.91
C LYS A 188 -69.52 44.55 -19.88
N GLU A 189 -70.77 44.39 -20.31
CA GLU A 189 -71.13 43.63 -21.50
C GLU A 189 -70.25 44.12 -22.65
N VAL A 190 -69.34 43.27 -23.10
CA VAL A 190 -68.59 43.45 -24.35
C VAL A 190 -69.08 42.37 -25.27
N ASP A 191 -69.76 42.85 -26.31
CA ASP A 191 -70.30 42.06 -27.38
C ASP A 191 -69.23 41.19 -28.06
N GLU A 192 -69.71 40.00 -28.39
CA GLU A 192 -69.17 38.94 -29.20
C GLU A 192 -68.66 39.46 -30.55
N GLU A 193 -67.34 39.46 -30.80
CA GLU A 193 -66.79 39.49 -32.16
C GLU A 193 -65.40 38.82 -32.25
N ASP A 194 -65.40 37.68 -32.95
CA ASP A 194 -64.37 37.03 -33.76
C ASP A 194 -62.98 36.62 -33.22
N MET A 195 -62.81 35.28 -33.24
CA MET A 195 -61.58 34.49 -33.27
C MET A 195 -60.47 35.06 -34.18
N PRO A 196 -59.20 34.70 -33.88
CA PRO A 196 -58.52 33.83 -34.84
C PRO A 196 -57.78 32.65 -34.21
N ASN A 197 -58.11 31.50 -34.78
CA ASN A 197 -57.34 30.27 -34.92
C ASN A 197 -55.82 30.53 -35.11
N TYR A 198 -54.98 30.07 -34.17
CA TYR A 198 -53.54 29.93 -34.44
C TYR A 198 -53.05 28.49 -34.21
N GLN A 199 -52.46 28.01 -35.28
CA GLN A 199 -51.99 26.66 -35.53
C GLN A 199 -50.74 26.29 -34.72
N LYS A 200 -50.77 25.06 -34.19
CA LYS A 200 -49.77 24.00 -34.39
C LYS A 200 -48.33 24.44 -34.69
N TYR A 201 -47.41 24.21 -33.75
CA TYR A 201 -46.01 23.95 -34.08
C TYR A 201 -45.46 22.77 -33.27
N ASP A 202 -45.34 21.63 -33.96
CA ASP A 202 -44.52 20.47 -33.58
C ASP A 202 -43.04 20.88 -33.64
N ARG A 203 -42.28 20.64 -32.57
CA ARG A 203 -40.81 20.70 -32.60
C ARG A 203 -40.25 19.32 -32.25
N LYS A 204 -40.09 18.49 -33.28
CA LYS A 204 -39.12 17.41 -33.32
C LYS A 204 -37.85 17.98 -33.94
N ASP A 205 -36.70 17.74 -33.30
CA ASP A 205 -35.37 17.49 -33.91
C ASP A 205 -34.38 17.33 -32.75
N GLN A 206 -33.95 16.10 -32.48
CA GLN A 206 -32.67 15.54 -32.94
C GLN A 206 -31.45 16.23 -32.31
N LEU A 207 -30.92 15.62 -31.24
CA LEU A 207 -29.49 15.74 -30.93
C LEU A 207 -28.90 14.32 -30.90
N GLN A 208 -28.10 14.06 -31.93
CA GLN A 208 -27.31 12.84 -32.14
C GLN A 208 -26.09 12.77 -31.21
N PRO A 209 -25.50 11.57 -31.04
CA PRO A 209 -24.42 11.30 -30.10
C PRO A 209 -23.06 11.80 -30.59
N LEU A 210 -22.28 12.39 -29.68
CA LEU A 210 -20.86 12.65 -29.86
C LEU A 210 -20.09 11.32 -29.78
N GLN A 211 -19.66 10.81 -30.93
CA GLN A 211 -18.46 9.98 -31.04
C GLN A 211 -17.24 10.91 -31.09
N SER A 212 -16.27 10.68 -30.21
CA SER A 212 -14.86 11.04 -30.39
C SER A 212 -14.06 9.83 -29.94
N GLU A 213 -13.60 8.98 -30.85
CA GLU A 213 -12.37 9.15 -31.66
C GLU A 213 -11.10 8.89 -30.85
N ASN A 214 -10.60 7.67 -31.03
CA ASN A 214 -9.21 7.22 -31.12
C ASN A 214 -8.09 8.06 -30.49
N ARG A 215 -7.18 7.38 -29.78
CA ARG A 215 -5.74 7.39 -30.12
C ARG A 215 -4.96 6.29 -29.38
N VAL A 216 -4.32 5.46 -30.21
CA VAL A 216 -3.00 4.77 -30.10
C VAL A 216 -2.75 3.88 -28.88
#